data_AF-A0A9E5NKG1-F1
#
_entry.id   AF-A0A9E5NKG1-F1
#
_cell.length_a   1.000
_cell.length_b   1.000
_cell.length_c   1.000
_cell.angle_alpha   90.00
_cell.angle_beta   90.00
_cell.angle_gamma   90.00
#
_symmetry.space_group_name_H-M   'P 1'
#
loop_
_entity.id
_entity.type
_entity.pdbx_description
1 polymer ?
#
loop_
_entity_poly.entity_id
_entity_poly.type
_entity_poly.pdbx_seq_one_letter_code
_entity_poly.pdbx_strand_id
1 'polypeptide(L)'
;DYAPEIIFHAAAYKHVPLVEGHPLEAIQNNIFGTEVVALAARRAGIRKFVFISTDKAVRPVGVMGMTKRVAEDLLLSLNGNGTTYVAVRFGNVL
;
A
#
# COMPACT_ATOMS: atom_id res chain seq x y z
N ASP A 1 13.04 -1.35 -23.03
CA ASP A 1 11.98 -1.87 -22.15
C ASP A 1 12.51 -2.23 -20.78
N TYR A 2 11.77 -1.85 -19.74
CA TYR A 2 12.11 -2.21 -18.36
C TYR A 2 11.28 -3.43 -17.94
N ALA A 3 11.92 -4.43 -17.34
CA ALA A 3 11.28 -5.65 -16.84
C ALA A 3 11.69 -5.89 -15.38
N PRO A 4 11.15 -5.12 -14.42
CA PRO A 4 11.52 -5.27 -13.02
C PRO A 4 11.03 -6.61 -12.48
N GLU A 5 11.83 -7.27 -11.64
CA GLU A 5 11.36 -8.46 -10.90
C GLU A 5 10.66 -8.10 -9.58
N ILE A 6 10.97 -6.91 -9.04
CA ILE A 6 10.52 -6.46 -7.73
C ILE A 6 10.01 -5.02 -7.85
N ILE A 7 8.84 -4.77 -7.25
CA ILE A 7 8.28 -3.43 -7.10
C ILE A 7 8.34 -3.02 -5.63
N PHE A 8 8.80 -1.79 -5.38
CA PHE A 8 8.69 -1.12 -4.07
C PHE A 8 7.64 -0.03 -4.17
N HIS A 9 6.46 -0.27 -3.60
CA HIS A 9 5.36 0.69 -3.60
C HIS A 9 5.39 1.53 -2.33
N ALA A 10 5.97 2.72 -2.45
CA ALA A 10 6.09 3.71 -1.37
C ALA A 10 5.16 4.93 -1.55
N ALA A 11 4.38 4.99 -2.64
CA ALA A 11 3.50 6.12 -2.91
C ALA A 11 2.24 6.05 -2.02
N ALA A 12 2.02 7.10 -1.23
CA ALA A 12 0.84 7.31 -0.39
C ALA A 12 0.78 8.75 0.12
N TYR A 13 -0.42 9.24 0.45
CA TYR A 13 -0.56 10.42 1.30
C TYR A 13 -0.31 10.03 2.75
N LYS A 14 0.68 10.68 3.38
CA LYS A 14 1.17 10.38 4.73
C LYS A 14 0.92 11.49 5.76
N HIS A 15 0.57 12.69 5.32
CA HIS A 15 0.43 13.84 6.21
C HIS A 15 -0.91 13.77 6.95
N VAL A 16 -0.87 13.43 8.25
CA VAL A 16 -2.08 13.12 9.03
C VAL A 16 -3.13 14.24 8.96
N PRO A 17 -2.83 15.52 9.25
CA PRO A 17 -3.84 16.58 9.15
C PRO A 17 -4.50 16.70 7.76
N LEU A 18 -3.74 16.46 6.69
CA LEU A 18 -4.27 16.54 5.32
C LEU A 18 -5.21 15.38 5.03
N VAL A 19 -4.79 14.18 5.43
CA VAL A 19 -5.55 12.93 5.21
C VAL A 19 -6.84 12.91 6.03
N GLU A 20 -6.82 13.39 7.28
CA GLU A 20 -8.05 13.50 8.08
C GLU A 20 -9.01 14.56 7.50
N GLY A 21 -8.48 15.64 6.92
CA GLY A 21 -9.30 16.67 6.25
C GLY A 21 -9.83 16.28 4.87
N HIS A 22 -9.22 15.28 4.21
CA HIS A 22 -9.54 14.85 2.84
C HIS A 22 -9.61 13.31 2.76
N PRO A 23 -10.61 12.69 3.42
CA PRO A 23 -10.64 11.24 3.58
C PRO A 23 -10.92 10.49 2.28
N LEU A 24 -11.70 11.07 1.36
CA LEU A 24 -12.02 10.42 0.09
C LEU A 24 -10.79 10.35 -0.82
N GLU A 25 -9.99 11.42 -0.85
CA GLU A 25 -8.73 11.49 -1.56
C GLU A 25 -7.70 10.52 -0.97
N ALA A 26 -7.69 10.37 0.35
CA ALA A 26 -6.85 9.39 1.03
C ALA A 26 -7.25 7.95 0.69
N ILE A 27 -8.55 7.64 0.65
CA ILE A 27 -9.06 6.34 0.21
C ILE A 27 -8.66 6.09 -1.25
N GLN A 28 -8.92 7.05 -2.13
CA GLN A 28 -8.61 6.95 -3.56
C GLN A 28 -7.13 6.68 -3.81
N ASN A 29 -6.26 7.44 -3.14
CA ASN A 29 -4.82 7.34 -3.36
C ASN A 29 -4.20 6.13 -2.64
N ASN A 30 -4.51 5.92 -1.36
CA ASN A 30 -3.80 4.93 -0.54
C ASN A 30 -4.36 3.52 -0.72
N ILE A 31 -5.67 3.35 -0.97
CA ILE A 31 -6.30 2.04 -1.15
C ILE A 31 -6.38 1.71 -2.64
N PHE A 32 -7.20 2.44 -3.40
CA PHE A 32 -7.45 2.11 -4.82
C PHE A 32 -6.20 2.34 -5.68
N GLY A 33 -5.40 3.36 -5.39
CA GLY A 33 -4.09 3.53 -6.02
C GLY A 33 -3.16 2.34 -5.79
N THR A 34 -3.15 1.77 -4.58
CA THR A 34 -2.37 0.56 -4.27
C THR A 34 -2.90 -0.67 -5.02
N GLU A 35 -4.22 -0.84 -5.08
CA GLU A 35 -4.87 -1.93 -5.82
C GLU A 35 -4.49 -1.91 -7.30
N VAL A 36 -4.55 -0.74 -7.95
CA VAL A 36 -4.22 -0.58 -9.36
C VAL A 36 -2.79 -1.06 -9.65
N VAL A 37 -1.80 -0.63 -8.86
CA VAL A 37 -0.40 -1.04 -9.05
C VAL A 37 -0.21 -2.51 -8.73
N ALA A 38 -0.85 -3.03 -7.67
CA ALA A 38 -0.77 -4.45 -7.31
C ALA A 38 -1.29 -5.35 -8.43
N LEU A 39 -2.47 -5.03 -8.99
CA LEU A 39 -3.03 -5.78 -10.11
C LEU A 39 -2.21 -5.65 -11.39
N ALA A 40 -1.60 -4.48 -11.63
CA ALA A 40 -0.66 -4.31 -12.73
C ALA A 40 0.59 -5.20 -12.56
N ALA A 41 1.13 -5.28 -11.34
CA ALA A 41 2.26 -6.15 -11.01
C ALA A 41 1.93 -7.62 -11.27
N ARG A 42 0.72 -8.07 -10.88
CA ARG A 42 0.24 -9.42 -11.20
C ARG A 42 0.20 -9.69 -12.70
N ARG A 43 -0.43 -8.79 -13.46
CA ARG A 43 -0.58 -8.94 -14.92
C ARG A 43 0.76 -8.96 -15.64
N ALA A 44 1.74 -8.21 -15.14
CA ALA A 44 3.10 -8.17 -15.67
C ALA A 44 3.98 -9.34 -15.19
N GLY A 45 3.48 -10.26 -14.36
CA GLY A 45 4.25 -11.40 -13.86
C GLY A 45 5.38 -11.01 -12.90
N ILE A 46 5.25 -9.89 -12.20
CA ILE A 46 6.26 -9.42 -11.24
C ILE A 46 6.41 -10.45 -10.12
N ARG A 47 7.65 -10.83 -9.79
CA ARG A 47 7.93 -11.85 -8.78
C ARG A 47 7.54 -11.38 -7.38
N LYS A 48 7.87 -10.14 -7.01
CA LYS A 48 7.64 -9.61 -5.66
C LYS A 48 7.14 -8.16 -5.64
N PHE A 49 6.15 -7.90 -4.82
CA PHE A 49 5.62 -6.57 -4.56
C PHE A 49 5.79 -6.23 -3.07
N VAL A 50 6.59 -5.20 -2.79
CA VAL A 50 6.89 -4.73 -1.43
C VAL A 50 6.14 -3.43 -1.17
N PHE A 51 5.16 -3.47 -0.29
CA PHE A 51 4.40 -2.31 0.13
C PHE A 51 4.99 -1.67 1.38
N ILE A 52 5.23 -0.36 1.32
CA ILE A 52 5.70 0.41 2.47
C ILE A 52 4.48 0.89 3.26
N SER A 53 4.29 0.33 4.44
CA SER A 53 3.24 0.69 5.39
C SER A 53 3.82 1.42 6.62
N THR A 54 3.01 1.61 7.66
CA THR A 54 3.32 2.43 8.82
C THR A 54 2.90 1.74 10.12
N ASP A 55 3.63 2.03 11.21
CA ASP A 55 3.23 1.72 12.59
C ASP A 55 1.78 2.13 12.92
N LYS A 56 1.29 3.22 12.33
CA LYS A 56 -0.08 3.73 12.49
C LYS A 56 -1.16 2.82 11.88
N ALA A 57 -0.79 1.81 11.09
CA ALA A 57 -1.70 0.76 10.62
C ALA A 57 -1.99 -0.30 11.70
N VAL A 58 -1.21 -0.33 12.79
CA VAL A 58 -1.45 -1.21 13.94
C VAL A 58 -2.49 -0.56 14.85
N ARG A 59 -3.69 -1.15 14.95
CA ARG A 59 -4.84 -0.59 15.70
C ARG A 59 -5.05 0.90 15.36
N PRO A 60 -5.40 1.18 14.09
CA PRO A 60 -5.36 2.54 13.58
C PRO A 60 -6.32 3.48 14.31
N VAL A 61 -5.82 4.67 14.66
CA VAL A 61 -6.61 5.80 15.16
C VAL A 61 -6.53 6.92 14.12
N GLY A 62 -7.51 6.97 13.22
CA GLY A 62 -7.57 7.97 12.13
C GLY A 62 -7.52 7.36 10.72
N VAL A 63 -7.96 8.16 9.74
CA VAL A 63 -8.07 7.80 8.32
C VAL A 63 -6.72 7.37 7.74
N MET A 64 -5.63 8.04 8.12
CA MET A 64 -4.31 7.71 7.57
C MET A 64 -3.92 6.25 7.90
N GLY A 65 -3.99 5.88 9.18
CA GLY A 65 -3.71 4.51 9.61
C GLY A 65 -4.69 3.49 9.04
N MET A 66 -5.99 3.84 9.00
CA MET A 66 -7.04 2.97 8.47
C MET A 66 -6.82 2.64 6.99
N THR A 67 -6.53 3.64 6.16
CA THR A 67 -6.30 3.42 4.72
C THR A 67 -5.08 2.53 4.45
N LYS A 68 -4.00 2.70 5.23
CA LYS A 68 -2.83 1.81 5.14
C LYS A 68 -3.14 0.40 5.60
N ARG A 69 -3.95 0.24 6.65
CA ARG A 69 -4.39 -1.08 7.12
C ARG A 69 -5.22 -1.82 6.07
N VAL A 70 -6.19 -1.13 5.45
CA VAL A 70 -7.00 -1.70 4.37
C VAL A 70 -6.14 -2.10 3.18
N ALA A 71 -5.15 -1.27 2.80
CA ALA A 71 -4.22 -1.61 1.73
C ALA A 71 -3.37 -2.86 2.06
N GLU A 72 -2.96 -3.06 3.31
CA GLU A 72 -2.28 -4.29 3.74
C GLU A 72 -3.19 -5.52 3.60
N ASP A 73 -4.42 -5.45 4.11
CA ASP A 73 -5.37 -6.55 4.05
C ASP A 73 -5.73 -6.88 2.58
N LEU A 74 -5.86 -5.87 1.72
CA LEU A 74 -6.05 -6.03 0.27
C LEU A 74 -4.89 -6.80 -0.35
N LEU A 75 -3.64 -6.38 -0.12
CA LEU A 75 -2.46 -7.03 -0.69
C LEU A 75 -2.29 -8.46 -0.19
N LEU A 76 -2.58 -8.72 1.10
CA LEU A 76 -2.58 -10.06 1.65
C LEU A 76 -3.61 -10.96 0.98
N SER A 77 -4.79 -10.43 0.64
CA SER A 77 -5.83 -11.20 -0.06
C SER A 77 -5.46 -11.56 -1.50
N LEU A 78 -4.51 -10.85 -2.12
CA LEU A 78 -4.02 -11.14 -3.48
C LEU A 78 -2.95 -12.25 -3.53
N ASN A 79 -2.37 -12.66 -2.39
CA ASN A 79 -1.34 -13.70 -2.33
C ASN A 79 -1.85 -15.06 -2.83
N GLY A 80 -0.92 -15.91 -3.29
CA GLY A 80 -1.23 -17.23 -3.86
C GLY A 80 -1.49 -17.24 -5.37
N ASN A 81 -1.30 -16.10 -6.04
CA ASN A 81 -1.63 -15.92 -7.47
C ASN A 81 -0.44 -15.43 -8.31
N GLY A 82 0.75 -16.01 -8.13
CA GLY A 82 1.96 -15.69 -8.90
C GLY A 82 2.83 -14.63 -8.22
N THR A 83 2.41 -13.37 -8.19
CA THR A 83 3.15 -12.30 -7.48
C THR A 83 3.06 -12.51 -5.98
N THR A 84 4.21 -12.45 -5.30
CA THR A 84 4.26 -12.45 -3.83
C THR A 84 4.13 -11.02 -3.31
N TYR A 85 3.09 -10.75 -2.54
CA TYR A 85 2.84 -9.46 -1.90
C TYR A 85 3.29 -9.49 -0.45
N VAL A 86 4.12 -8.51 -0.07
CA VAL A 86 4.57 -8.31 1.31
C VAL A 86 4.37 -6.86 1.71
N ALA A 87 4.00 -6.63 2.96
CA ALA A 87 3.93 -5.30 3.55
C ALA A 87 5.00 -5.18 4.64
N VAL A 88 5.70 -4.05 4.66
CA VAL A 88 6.69 -3.71 5.69
C VAL A 88 6.21 -2.45 6.41
N ARG A 89 6.04 -2.51 7.72
CA ARG A 89 5.62 -1.36 8.53
C ARG A 89 6.84 -0.64 9.08
N PHE A 90 6.89 0.67 8.88
CA PHE A 90 7.91 1.54 9.48
C PHE A 90 7.30 2.48 10.52
N GLY A 91 8.10 2.81 11.53
CA GLY A 91 7.83 3.95 12.40
C GLY A 91 8.09 5.28 11.69
N ASN A 92 8.19 6.35 12.46
CA ASN A 92 8.70 7.62 11.92
C ASN A 92 10.15 7.43 11.44
N VAL A 93 10.46 7.96 10.26
CA VAL A 93 11.81 8.03 9.69
C VAL A 93 12.37 9.41 10.05
N LEU A 94 13.58 9.44 10.63
CA LEU A 94 14.29 10.66 11.03
C LEU A 94 14.85 11.42 9.83
#